data_AF-A0AAW7R021-F1
#
_entry.id   AF-A0AAW7R021-F1
#
_cell.length_a   1.000
_cell.length_b   1.000
_cell.length_c   1.000
_cell.angle_alpha   90.00
_cell.angle_beta   90.00
_cell.angle_gamma   90.00
#
_symmetry.space_group_name_H-M   'P 1'
#
loop_
_entity.id
_entity.type
_entity.pdbx_description
1 polymer ?
#
loop_
_entity_poly.entity_id
_entity_poly.type
_entity_poly.pdbx_seq_one_letter_code
_entity_poly.pdbx_strand_id
1 'polypeptide(L)'
;MKKFLYFTLVAVLLVFVSEVYASTAQFCAGFERGYVAGYQQANNTNLTPFVPVCPIQPLKGFGDPESDFEHGYQIGFTRGMNN
;
A
#
# COMPACT_ATOMS: atom_id res chain seq x y z
N MET A 1 -27.33 9.49 29.07
CA MET A 1 -26.50 8.29 28.82
C MET A 1 -26.56 7.81 27.37
N LYS A 2 -27.73 7.48 26.79
CA LYS A 2 -27.84 7.01 25.39
C LYS A 2 -27.26 7.96 24.33
N LYS A 3 -27.45 9.29 24.50
CA LYS A 3 -26.87 10.31 23.60
C LYS A 3 -25.34 10.36 23.65
N PHE A 4 -24.77 10.14 24.84
CA PHE A 4 -23.32 10.08 25.04
C PHE A 4 -22.73 8.81 24.42
N LEU A 5 -23.43 7.67 24.55
CA LEU A 5 -23.07 6.40 23.91
C LEU A 5 -23.12 6.46 22.37
N TYR A 6 -24.10 7.17 21.81
CA TYR A 6 -24.20 7.37 20.36
C TYR A 6 -23.05 8.22 19.83
N PHE A 7 -22.68 9.27 20.59
CA PHE A 7 -21.60 10.16 20.23
C PHE A 7 -20.24 9.44 20.25
N THR A 8 -19.99 8.59 21.25
CA THR A 8 -18.78 7.76 21.29
C THR A 8 -18.74 6.71 20.17
N LEU A 9 -19.87 6.06 19.84
CA LEU A 9 -19.92 5.13 18.71
C LEU A 9 -19.59 5.79 17.37
N VAL A 10 -20.14 6.98 17.11
CA VAL A 10 -19.86 7.74 15.88
C VAL A 10 -18.40 8.20 15.83
N ALA A 11 -17.84 8.69 16.94
CA ALA A 11 -16.45 9.11 17.00
C ALA A 11 -15.48 7.95 16.73
N VAL A 12 -15.75 6.77 17.31
CA VAL A 12 -14.96 5.56 17.08
C VAL A 12 -15.02 5.13 15.60
N LEU A 13 -16.20 5.17 14.99
CA LEU A 13 -16.36 4.81 13.58
C LEU A 13 -15.55 5.74 12.64
N LEU A 14 -15.49 7.04 12.95
CA LEU A 14 -14.74 8.03 12.17
C LEU A 14 -13.23 7.84 12.23
N VAL A 15 -12.70 7.37 13.36
CA VAL A 15 -11.25 7.09 13.51
C VAL A 15 -10.84 5.91 12.61
N PHE A 16 -11.64 4.84 12.59
CA PHE A 16 -11.32 3.65 11.77
C PHE A 16 -11.29 3.92 10.27
N VAL A 17 -12.12 4.83 9.76
CA VAL A 17 -12.09 5.15 8.32
C VAL A 17 -10.77 5.82 7.92
N SER A 18 -10.19 6.65 8.80
CA SER A 18 -8.94 7.37 8.51
C SER A 18 -7.73 6.46 8.36
N GLU A 19 -7.69 5.36 9.10
CA GLU A 19 -6.60 4.36 9.05
C GLU A 19 -6.59 3.61 7.72
N VAL A 20 -7.76 3.31 7.15
CA VAL A 20 -7.90 2.59 5.87
C VAL A 20 -7.41 3.42 4.67
N TYR A 21 -7.64 4.73 4.69
CA TYR A 21 -7.12 5.61 3.62
C TYR A 21 -5.60 5.77 3.72
N ALA A 22 -5.05 5.84 4.94
CA ALA A 22 -3.62 5.95 5.16
C ALA A 22 -2.87 4.68 4.73
N SER A 23 -3.41 3.49 5.01
CA SER A 23 -2.80 2.22 4.59
C SER A 23 -2.73 2.09 3.07
N THR A 24 -3.81 2.41 2.37
CA THR A 24 -3.87 2.35 0.90
C THR A 24 -2.86 3.31 0.26
N ALA A 25 -2.73 4.53 0.78
CA ALA A 25 -1.76 5.50 0.27
C ALA A 25 -0.32 5.02 0.48
N GLN A 26 -0.01 4.46 1.65
CA GLN A 26 1.32 3.90 1.94
C GLN A 26 1.65 2.72 1.04
N PHE A 27 0.70 1.81 0.86
CA PHE A 27 0.83 0.66 -0.04
C PHE A 27 1.12 1.11 -1.48
N CYS A 28 0.35 2.06 -2.02
CA CYS A 28 0.56 2.54 -3.38
C CYS A 28 1.91 3.23 -3.58
N ALA A 29 2.34 4.04 -2.60
CA ALA A 29 3.66 4.66 -2.65
C ALA A 29 4.79 3.62 -2.62
N GLY A 30 4.60 2.54 -1.85
CA GLY A 30 5.49 1.39 -1.84
C GLY A 30 5.54 0.70 -3.20
N PHE A 31 4.36 0.36 -3.73
CA PHE A 31 4.19 -0.30 -5.03
C PHE A 31 4.87 0.45 -6.17
N GLU A 32 4.67 1.76 -6.25
CA GLU A 32 5.27 2.60 -7.29
C GLU A 32 6.80 2.55 -7.23
N ARG A 33 7.38 2.77 -6.04
CA ARG A 33 8.83 2.73 -5.85
C ARG A 33 9.41 1.35 -6.13
N GLY A 34 8.75 0.30 -5.66
CA GLY A 34 9.15 -1.08 -5.91
C GLY A 34 9.16 -1.37 -7.40
N TYR A 35 8.10 -1.02 -8.11
CA TYR A 35 7.97 -1.26 -9.55
C TYR A 35 9.09 -0.61 -10.35
N VAL A 36 9.38 0.67 -10.06
CA VAL A 36 10.49 1.39 -10.70
C VAL A 36 11.82 0.67 -10.45
N ALA A 37 12.11 0.31 -9.19
CA ALA A 37 13.34 -0.37 -8.83
C ALA A 37 13.49 -1.75 -9.51
N GLY A 38 12.41 -2.54 -9.52
CA GLY A 38 12.40 -3.87 -10.15
C GLY A 38 12.61 -3.78 -11.66
N TYR A 39 11.95 -2.83 -12.33
CA TYR A 39 12.12 -2.61 -13.77
C TYR A 39 13.54 -2.20 -14.12
N GLN A 40 14.10 -1.26 -13.37
CA GLN A 40 15.47 -0.78 -13.54
C GLN A 40 16.48 -1.92 -13.37
N GLN A 41 16.28 -2.77 -12.37
CA GLN A 41 17.11 -3.93 -12.13
C GLN A 41 17.00 -4.98 -13.24
N ALA A 42 15.79 -5.32 -13.69
CA ALA A 42 15.60 -6.32 -14.75
C ALA A 42 16.16 -5.87 -16.11
N ASN A 43 16.07 -4.57 -16.41
CA ASN A 43 16.49 -4.02 -17.71
C ASN A 43 17.89 -3.40 -17.68
N ASN A 44 18.60 -3.48 -16.54
CA ASN A 44 19.91 -2.85 -16.32
C ASN A 44 19.95 -1.39 -16.79
N THR A 45 18.95 -0.62 -16.36
CA THR A 45 18.73 0.76 -16.78
C THR A 45 18.43 1.65 -15.59
N ASN A 46 18.72 2.95 -15.71
CA ASN A 46 18.33 3.96 -14.73
C ASN A 46 17.11 4.77 -15.21
N LEU A 47 16.47 4.36 -16.31
CA LEU A 47 15.26 5.00 -16.81
C LEU A 47 14.08 4.69 -15.89
N THR A 48 13.26 5.69 -15.60
CA THR A 48 12.01 5.50 -14.86
C THR A 48 10.93 5.00 -15.82
N PRO A 49 10.36 3.79 -15.61
CA PRO A 49 9.30 3.27 -16.47
C PRO A 49 7.97 3.98 -16.22
N PHE A 50 7.01 3.77 -17.12
CA PHE A 50 5.61 4.03 -16.81
C PHE A 50 5.12 3.01 -15.77
N VAL A 51 4.68 3.51 -14.62
CA VAL A 51 4.19 2.68 -13.53
C VAL A 51 2.71 2.34 -13.77
N PRO A 52 2.30 1.06 -13.68
CA PRO A 52 0.91 0.67 -13.82
C PRO A 52 0.07 1.20 -12.66
N VAL A 53 -1.26 1.20 -12.84
CA VAL A 53 -2.21 1.58 -11.80
C VAL A 53 -1.96 0.77 -10.53
N CYS A 54 -1.89 1.45 -9.38
CA CYS A 54 -1.72 0.80 -8.08
C CYS A 54 -2.83 -0.24 -7.87
N PRO A 55 -2.48 -1.50 -7.56
CA PRO A 55 -3.47 -2.52 -7.29
C PRO A 55 -4.16 -2.28 -5.95
N ILE A 56 -5.33 -2.89 -5.76
CA ILE A 56 -5.93 -3.00 -4.42
C ILE A 56 -4.95 -3.76 -3.54
N GLN A 57 -4.67 -3.21 -2.36
CA GLN A 57 -3.79 -3.84 -1.38
C GLN A 57 -4.32 -5.24 -1.03
N PRO A 58 -3.53 -6.32 -1.26
CA PRO A 58 -3.94 -7.66 -0.85
C PRO A 58 -3.88 -7.78 0.67
N LEU A 59 -4.67 -8.72 1.21
CA LEU A 59 -4.56 -9.10 2.61
C LEU A 59 -3.18 -9.67 2.88
N LYS A 60 -2.56 -9.23 3.98
CA LYS A 60 -1.25 -9.75 4.42
C LYS A 60 -1.40 -11.18 4.94
N GLY A 61 -0.54 -12.06 4.47
CA GLY A 61 -0.35 -13.43 4.93
C GLY A 61 0.76 -13.56 5.98
N PHE A 62 1.04 -14.81 6.35
CA PHE A 62 2.15 -15.13 7.25
C PHE A 62 3.49 -14.92 6.52
N GLY A 63 4.34 -14.04 7.05
CA GLY A 63 5.63 -13.68 6.47
C GLY A 63 5.63 -12.39 5.65
N ASP A 64 4.46 -11.80 5.39
CA ASP A 64 4.38 -10.48 4.77
C ASP A 64 4.84 -9.38 5.74
N PRO A 65 5.40 -8.28 5.23
CA PRO A 65 5.88 -7.20 6.08
C PRO A 65 4.71 -6.47 6.78
N GLU A 66 4.95 -6.09 8.03
CA GLU A 66 3.98 -5.33 8.84
C GLU A 66 3.68 -3.95 8.25
N SER A 67 4.66 -3.34 7.56
CA SER A 67 4.47 -2.06 6.88
C SER A 67 3.70 -2.22 5.56
N ASP A 68 2.64 -1.42 5.36
CA ASP A 68 1.91 -1.39 4.09
C ASP A 68 2.78 -0.90 2.93
N PHE A 69 3.67 0.06 3.20
CA PHE A 69 4.65 0.53 2.23
C PHE A 69 5.58 -0.60 1.80
N GLU A 70 6.17 -1.33 2.74
CA GLU A 70 7.09 -2.44 2.44
C GLU A 70 6.36 -3.56 1.68
N HIS A 71 5.11 -3.84 2.06
CA HIS A 71 4.28 -4.81 1.36
C HIS A 71 4.03 -4.40 -0.10
N GLY A 72 3.67 -3.13 -0.31
CA GLY A 72 3.54 -2.54 -1.65
C GLY A 72 4.84 -2.64 -2.43
N TYR A 73 5.97 -2.30 -1.80
CA TYR A 73 7.29 -2.31 -2.43
C TYR A 73 7.66 -3.69 -2.96
N GLN A 74 7.50 -4.75 -2.16
CA GLN A 74 7.83 -6.12 -2.57
C GLN A 74 6.99 -6.59 -3.77
N ILE A 75 5.69 -6.29 -3.76
CA ILE A 75 4.79 -6.61 -4.88
C ILE A 75 5.17 -5.80 -6.12
N GLY A 76 5.40 -4.49 -5.95
CA GLY A 76 5.83 -3.59 -7.02
C GLY A 76 7.11 -4.08 -7.67
N PHE A 77 8.14 -4.35 -6.85
CA PHE A 77 9.44 -4.84 -7.29
C PHE A 77 9.33 -6.14 -8.07
N THR A 78 8.56 -7.10 -7.57
CA THR A 78 8.34 -8.37 -8.26
C THR A 78 7.66 -8.18 -9.61
N ARG A 79 6.69 -7.27 -9.71
CA ARG A 79 6.04 -6.95 -11.00
C ARG A 79 6.98 -6.21 -11.95
N GLY A 80 7.77 -5.27 -11.46
CA GLY A 80 8.76 -4.54 -12.25
C GLY A 80 9.84 -5.46 -12.81
N MET A 81 10.27 -6.46 -12.04
CA MET A 81 11.25 -7.47 -12.49
C MET A 81 10.75 -8.35 -13.65
N ASN A 82 9.43 -8.47 -13.81
CA ASN A 82 8.78 -9.33 -14.80
C ASN A 82 8.22 -8.54 -16.00
N ASN A 83 8.58 -7.26 -16.14
CA ASN A 83 8.15 -6.37 -17.23
C ASN A 83 9.26 -6.20 -18.28
#